data_AF-A0AA39A8F0-F1
#
_entry.id   AF-A0AA39A8F0-F1
#
_cell.length_a   1.000
_cell.length_b   1.000
_cell.length_c   1.000
_cell.angle_alpha   90.00
_cell.angle_beta   90.00
_cell.angle_gamma   90.00
#
_symmetry.space_group_name_H-M   'P 1'
#
loop_
_entity.id
_entity.type
_entity.pdbx_description
1 polymer ?
#
loop_
_entity_poly.entity_id
_entity_poly.type
_entity_poly.pdbx_seq_one_letter_code
_entity_poly.pdbx_strand_id
1 'polypeptide(L)'
;MATMVETAAAPPPPPPPPSPNSLVPPTPAAEPLSPQGPWLWPRRPSIRLTSEFDSDSSIFFHKISCKLFDSLAKLKLSFQNNNDGEIFDPQLGFISKHLSLHYDLQNHNAFIKGCFDVGSRLHFNAAHDVKAQQGEVAMVADLADPGYKFELSSAVPAIGFPKATLKFPAGEVSLEEKEDEEVKKMLSVNGILQHQILNGVFSAQFKDDDLKLRYLYKVGDEGGNAKSAPMKLKVQFMLQVPQDDIHSSALMFRVKKRWDI
;
A
#
# COMPACT_ATOMS: atom_id res chain seq x y z
N MET A 1 37.89 63.21 -57.50
CA MET A 1 37.68 62.05 -58.39
C MET A 1 36.61 61.16 -57.78
N ALA A 2 35.68 60.68 -58.61
CA ALA A 2 34.63 59.67 -58.36
C ALA A 2 33.37 60.09 -57.57
N THR A 3 32.54 60.87 -58.28
CA THR A 3 31.10 60.71 -58.61
C THR A 3 30.25 59.59 -57.97
N MET A 4 29.01 60.01 -57.62
CA MET A 4 27.69 59.35 -57.48
C MET A 4 27.55 57.86 -57.84
N VAL A 5 26.70 57.11 -57.11
CA VAL A 5 25.30 56.79 -57.49
C VAL A 5 24.54 56.28 -56.25
N GLU A 6 23.46 56.97 -55.91
CA GLU A 6 22.42 56.54 -54.98
C GLU A 6 21.39 55.73 -55.76
N THR A 7 21.22 54.45 -55.42
CA THR A 7 20.20 53.57 -56.03
C THR A 7 19.07 53.37 -55.04
N ALA A 8 17.94 54.03 -55.29
CA ALA A 8 16.69 53.84 -54.56
C ALA A 8 16.18 52.40 -54.71
N ALA A 9 16.05 51.68 -53.60
CA ALA A 9 15.43 50.35 -53.56
C ALA A 9 13.90 50.49 -53.52
N ALA A 10 13.21 49.78 -54.42
CA ALA A 10 11.76 49.76 -54.53
C ALA A 10 11.07 49.15 -53.28
N PRO A 11 9.84 49.58 -52.92
CA PRO A 11 9.11 49.00 -51.80
C PRO A 11 8.66 47.55 -52.09
N PRO A 12 8.58 46.68 -51.06
CA PRO A 12 8.20 45.28 -51.22
C PRO A 12 6.73 45.11 -51.64
N PRO A 13 6.39 44.05 -52.40
CA PRO A 13 5.02 43.80 -52.83
C PRO A 13 4.10 43.45 -51.64
N PRO A 14 2.80 43.78 -51.72
CA PRO A 14 1.84 43.46 -50.68
C PRO A 14 1.64 41.93 -50.55
N PRO A 15 1.30 41.45 -49.34
CA PRO A 15 1.13 40.02 -49.09
C PRO A 15 -0.05 39.45 -49.88
N PRO A 16 0.02 38.17 -50.31
CA PRO A 16 -1.07 37.52 -51.03
C PRO A 16 -2.31 37.36 -50.12
N PRO A 17 -3.53 37.35 -50.68
CA PRO A 17 -4.75 37.18 -49.91
C PRO A 17 -4.76 35.80 -49.22
N PRO A 18 -5.36 35.70 -48.01
CA PRO A 18 -5.39 34.45 -47.26
C PRO A 18 -6.17 33.37 -48.02
N SER A 19 -5.57 32.19 -48.14
CA SER A 19 -6.20 31.03 -48.77
C SER A 19 -7.32 30.47 -47.88
N PRO A 20 -8.49 30.05 -48.40
CA PRO A 20 -9.67 29.76 -47.57
C PRO A 20 -9.58 28.50 -46.68
N ASN A 21 -8.51 27.72 -46.77
CA ASN A 21 -8.45 26.36 -46.20
C ASN A 21 -7.28 26.12 -45.23
N SER A 22 -6.92 27.12 -44.43
CA SER A 22 -6.04 26.90 -43.28
C SER A 22 -6.87 26.60 -42.02
N LEU A 23 -7.18 25.32 -41.79
CA LEU A 23 -7.72 24.85 -40.52
C LEU A 23 -6.64 25.02 -39.44
N VAL A 24 -6.76 26.07 -38.63
CA VAL A 24 -5.97 26.27 -37.41
C VAL A 24 -6.38 25.18 -36.40
N PRO A 25 -5.43 24.43 -35.80
CA PRO A 25 -5.77 23.49 -34.73
C PRO A 25 -6.37 24.25 -33.54
N PRO A 26 -7.39 23.72 -32.84
CA PRO A 26 -7.97 24.41 -31.69
C PRO A 26 -6.93 24.55 -30.58
N THR A 27 -6.74 25.79 -30.12
CA THR A 27 -5.96 26.13 -28.93
C THR A 27 -6.48 25.32 -27.73
N PRO A 28 -5.62 24.68 -26.91
CA PRO A 28 -6.08 24.04 -25.68
C PRO A 28 -6.80 25.08 -24.82
N ALA A 29 -8.02 24.77 -24.39
CA ALA A 29 -8.78 25.61 -23.48
C ALA A 29 -7.93 25.88 -22.23
N ALA A 30 -7.69 27.16 -21.94
CA ALA A 30 -7.06 27.56 -20.70
C ALA A 30 -7.90 27.02 -19.52
N GLU A 31 -7.27 26.27 -18.63
CA GLU A 31 -7.87 25.88 -17.35
C GLU A 31 -8.36 27.14 -16.62
N PRO A 32 -9.51 27.10 -15.94
CA PRO A 32 -10.02 28.26 -15.23
C PRO A 32 -9.04 28.67 -14.12
N LEU A 33 -8.42 29.83 -14.30
CA LEU A 33 -7.60 30.50 -13.30
C LEU A 33 -8.41 30.65 -12.01
N SER A 34 -7.92 30.01 -10.94
CA SER A 34 -8.45 30.21 -9.60
C SER A 34 -8.32 31.69 -9.21
N PRO A 35 -9.35 32.36 -8.67
CA PRO A 35 -9.25 33.76 -8.30
C PRO A 35 -8.28 33.93 -7.13
N GLN A 36 -7.09 34.49 -7.41
CA GLN A 36 -6.17 34.98 -6.40
C GLN A 36 -6.62 36.37 -5.95
N GLY A 37 -7.45 36.41 -4.90
CA GLY A 37 -7.79 37.62 -4.17
C GLY A 37 -7.37 37.50 -2.70
N PRO A 38 -6.92 38.58 -2.04
CA PRO A 38 -6.53 38.56 -0.64
C PRO A 38 -7.79 38.59 0.24
N TRP A 39 -8.46 37.45 0.36
CA TRP A 39 -9.58 37.26 1.26
C TRP A 39 -9.19 36.21 2.31
N LEU A 40 -9.18 36.64 3.57
CA LEU A 40 -8.98 35.85 4.78
C LEU A 40 -10.18 34.92 5.04
N TRP A 41 -10.54 34.09 4.06
CA TRP A 41 -11.47 33.00 4.28
C TRP A 41 -10.68 31.78 4.77
N PRO A 42 -11.08 31.15 5.89
CA PRO A 42 -10.44 29.92 6.31
C PRO A 42 -10.55 28.94 5.15
N ARG A 43 -9.40 28.42 4.69
CA ARG A 43 -9.32 27.38 3.66
C ARG A 43 -10.40 26.34 3.97
N ARG A 44 -11.44 26.25 3.12
CA ARG A 44 -12.50 25.26 3.32
C ARG A 44 -11.85 23.87 3.38
N PRO A 45 -12.16 23.06 4.40
CA PRO A 45 -11.58 21.73 4.48
C PRO A 45 -12.02 20.94 3.25
N SER A 46 -11.09 20.23 2.61
CA SER A 46 -11.38 19.49 1.39
C SER A 46 -12.27 18.30 1.73
N ILE A 47 -13.56 18.40 1.41
CA ILE A 47 -14.53 17.31 1.53
C ILE A 47 -14.51 16.50 0.23
N ARG A 48 -14.44 15.18 0.36
CA ARG A 48 -14.53 14.22 -0.74
C ARG A 48 -15.63 13.22 -0.42
N LEU A 49 -16.60 13.12 -1.31
CA LEU A 49 -17.63 12.09 -1.32
C LEU A 49 -17.31 11.08 -2.42
N THR A 50 -17.40 9.80 -2.09
CA THR A 50 -17.28 8.69 -3.04
C THR A 50 -18.46 7.75 -2.80
N SER A 51 -19.15 7.39 -3.87
CA SER A 51 -20.24 6.42 -3.85
C SER A 51 -19.94 5.38 -4.92
N GLU A 52 -19.94 4.11 -4.53
CA GLU A 52 -19.68 2.97 -5.40
C GLU A 52 -20.89 2.03 -5.34
N PHE A 53 -21.27 1.43 -6.46
CA PHE A 53 -22.36 0.46 -6.53
C PHE A 53 -21.80 -0.89 -6.97
N ASP A 54 -22.14 -1.95 -6.25
CA ASP A 54 -21.78 -3.32 -6.59
C ASP A 54 -23.00 -4.06 -7.12
N SER A 55 -22.92 -4.53 -8.38
CA SER A 55 -24.02 -5.24 -9.05
C SER A 55 -24.25 -6.64 -8.52
N ASP A 56 -23.21 -7.32 -8.03
CA ASP A 56 -23.32 -8.71 -7.60
C ASP A 56 -24.06 -8.80 -6.26
N SER A 57 -23.82 -7.83 -5.37
CA SER A 57 -24.47 -7.73 -4.07
C SER A 57 -25.67 -6.77 -4.04
N SER A 58 -25.85 -5.93 -5.07
CA SER A 58 -26.87 -4.87 -5.13
C SER A 58 -26.78 -3.88 -3.95
N ILE A 59 -25.55 -3.55 -3.55
CA ILE A 59 -25.24 -2.66 -2.42
C ILE A 59 -24.52 -1.40 -2.90
N PHE A 60 -24.86 -0.27 -2.31
CA PHE A 60 -24.14 0.99 -2.43
C PHE A 60 -23.17 1.19 -1.26
N PHE A 61 -21.93 1.53 -1.58
CA PHE A 61 -20.89 1.88 -0.62
C PHE A 61 -20.66 3.39 -0.65
N HIS A 62 -20.91 4.07 0.46
CA HIS A 62 -20.70 5.51 0.59
C HIS A 62 -19.51 5.80 1.49
N LYS A 63 -18.63 6.70 1.06
CA LYS A 63 -17.48 7.19 1.83
C LYS A 63 -17.42 8.70 1.73
N ILE A 64 -17.61 9.38 2.86
CA ILE A 64 -17.37 10.81 3.02
C ILE A 64 -16.04 10.97 3.75
N SER A 65 -15.19 11.87 3.28
CA SER A 65 -13.98 12.22 4.03
C SER A 65 -13.65 13.70 3.96
N CYS A 66 -13.11 14.22 5.04
CA CYS A 66 -12.80 15.62 5.22
C CYS A 66 -11.38 15.74 5.75
N LYS A 67 -10.51 16.47 5.05
CA LYS A 67 -9.16 16.78 5.56
C LYS A 67 -9.24 17.95 6.54
N LEU A 68 -8.59 17.82 7.69
CA LEU A 68 -8.53 18.80 8.76
C LEU A 68 -7.09 19.31 8.92
N PHE A 69 -6.93 20.51 9.47
CA PHE A 69 -5.63 21.10 9.85
C PHE A 69 -4.57 21.03 8.73
N ASP A 70 -4.83 21.61 7.57
CA ASP A 70 -3.92 21.55 6.40
C ASP A 70 -3.46 20.13 6.06
N SER A 71 -4.38 19.16 6.14
CA SER A 71 -4.17 17.72 5.88
C SER A 71 -3.35 16.94 6.90
N LEU A 72 -3.12 17.50 8.10
CA LEU A 72 -2.53 16.75 9.22
C LEU A 72 -3.45 15.66 9.78
N ALA A 73 -4.76 15.82 9.60
CA ALA A 73 -5.75 14.80 9.97
C ALA A 73 -6.86 14.67 8.92
N LYS A 74 -7.61 13.57 9.03
CA LYS A 74 -8.71 13.22 8.15
C LYS A 74 -9.84 12.61 8.95
N LEU A 75 -11.03 13.19 8.84
CA LEU A 75 -12.28 12.56 9.27
C LEU A 75 -12.82 11.74 8.10
N LYS A 76 -13.30 10.52 8.37
CA LYS A 76 -13.90 9.60 7.40
C LYS A 76 -15.21 9.08 7.98
N LEU A 77 -16.28 9.11 7.20
CA LEU A 77 -17.53 8.42 7.48
C LEU A 77 -17.76 7.44 6.33
N SER A 78 -18.04 6.17 6.62
CA SER A 78 -18.46 5.20 5.61
C SER A 78 -19.68 4.44 6.07
N PHE A 79 -20.54 4.09 5.14
CA PHE A 79 -21.73 3.27 5.39
C PHE A 79 -22.15 2.62 4.08
N GLN A 80 -22.94 1.56 4.19
CA GLN A 80 -23.51 0.83 3.08
C GLN A 80 -25.02 1.04 3.03
N ASN A 81 -25.62 0.88 1.87
CA ASN A 81 -27.07 0.96 1.70
C ASN A 81 -27.57 -0.03 0.64
N ASN A 82 -28.70 -0.69 0.88
CA ASN A 82 -29.35 -1.57 -0.11
C ASN A 82 -30.36 -0.80 -0.98
N ASN A 83 -30.98 -1.48 -1.94
CA ASN A 83 -32.00 -0.86 -2.81
C ASN A 83 -33.24 -0.35 -2.05
N ASP A 84 -33.49 -0.86 -0.84
CA ASP A 84 -34.62 -0.48 0.00
C ASP A 84 -34.33 0.77 0.85
N GLY A 85 -33.10 1.30 0.78
CA GLY A 85 -32.70 2.47 1.56
C GLY A 85 -32.26 2.12 2.98
N GLU A 86 -32.11 0.85 3.34
CA GLU A 86 -31.62 0.42 4.65
C GLU A 86 -30.10 0.63 4.75
N ILE A 87 -29.63 1.18 5.86
CA ILE A 87 -28.21 1.53 6.07
C ILE A 87 -27.52 0.46 6.92
N PHE A 88 -26.32 0.03 6.50
CA PHE A 88 -25.51 -0.99 7.16
C PHE A 88 -24.06 -0.55 7.35
N ASP A 89 -23.37 -1.16 8.31
CA ASP A 89 -21.96 -0.93 8.62
C ASP A 89 -21.52 0.55 8.71
N PRO A 90 -22.25 1.42 9.43
CA PRO A 90 -21.82 2.79 9.66
C PRO A 90 -20.52 2.83 10.47
N GLN A 91 -19.49 3.45 9.89
CA GLN A 91 -18.15 3.56 10.46
C GLN A 91 -17.67 5.01 10.43
N LEU A 92 -17.25 5.52 11.59
CA LEU A 92 -16.61 6.83 11.74
C LEU A 92 -15.12 6.64 12.01
N GLY A 93 -14.27 7.36 11.29
CA GLY A 93 -12.82 7.28 11.41
C GLY A 93 -12.18 8.65 11.57
N PHE A 94 -11.26 8.78 12.51
CA PHE A 94 -10.33 9.90 12.60
C PHE A 94 -8.92 9.38 12.36
N ILE A 95 -8.21 9.93 11.38
CA ILE A 95 -6.89 9.44 10.97
C ILE A 95 -5.94 10.62 10.96
N SER A 96 -4.87 10.53 11.74
CA SER A 96 -3.77 11.48 11.75
C SER A 96 -2.44 10.73 11.60
N LYS A 97 -1.32 11.45 11.58
CA LYS A 97 0.02 10.85 11.51
C LYS A 97 0.31 9.89 12.66
N HIS A 98 -0.08 10.24 13.89
CA HIS A 98 0.31 9.55 15.12
C HIS A 98 -0.84 8.83 15.82
N LEU A 99 -2.08 9.12 15.43
CA LEU A 99 -3.27 8.57 16.06
C LEU A 99 -4.31 8.28 14.99
N SER A 100 -4.86 7.07 15.01
CA SER A 100 -6.02 6.68 14.22
C SER A 100 -7.08 6.07 15.15
N LEU A 101 -8.32 6.49 14.99
CA LEU A 101 -9.49 6.01 15.71
C LEU A 101 -10.50 5.54 14.68
N HIS A 102 -10.97 4.32 14.82
CA HIS A 102 -12.03 3.74 14.01
C HIS A 102 -13.18 3.32 14.93
N TYR A 103 -14.32 3.97 14.79
CA TYR A 103 -15.53 3.68 15.54
C TYR A 103 -16.54 3.00 14.63
N ASP A 104 -16.92 1.79 15.00
CA ASP A 104 -18.02 1.04 14.40
C ASP A 104 -19.30 1.37 15.19
N LEU A 105 -20.21 2.09 14.54
CA LEU A 105 -21.46 2.52 15.17
C LEU A 105 -22.41 1.35 15.40
N GLN A 106 -22.35 0.30 14.58
CA GLN A 106 -23.23 -0.85 14.66
C GLN A 106 -22.81 -1.78 15.81
N ASN A 107 -21.51 -2.01 15.95
CA ASN A 107 -20.96 -2.85 17.01
C ASN A 107 -20.71 -2.08 18.32
N HIS A 108 -20.89 -0.76 18.34
CA HIS A 108 -20.52 0.13 19.45
C HIS A 108 -19.08 -0.12 19.93
N ASN A 109 -18.16 -0.28 18.98
CA ASN A 109 -16.77 -0.58 19.26
C ASN A 109 -15.85 0.51 18.71
N ALA A 110 -14.81 0.84 19.47
CA ALA A 110 -13.75 1.74 19.06
C ALA A 110 -12.43 0.95 18.95
N PHE A 111 -11.78 1.06 17.80
CA PHE A 111 -10.42 0.59 17.59
C PHE A 111 -9.48 1.80 17.53
N ILE A 112 -8.52 1.84 18.46
CA ILE A 112 -7.58 2.94 18.65
C ILE A 112 -6.20 2.47 18.24
N LYS A 113 -5.50 3.23 17.39
CA LYS A 113 -4.12 2.98 17.00
C LYS A 113 -3.27 4.22 17.23
N GLY A 114 -2.26 4.13 18.08
CA GLY A 114 -1.25 5.15 18.32
C GLY A 114 0.11 4.76 17.74
N CYS A 115 0.85 5.75 17.26
CA CYS A 115 2.23 5.59 16.81
C CYS A 115 3.05 6.83 17.16
N PHE A 116 4.19 6.65 17.81
CA PHE A 116 5.12 7.75 18.09
C PHE A 116 6.56 7.28 17.95
N ASP A 117 7.41 8.21 17.53
CA ASP A 117 8.82 7.94 17.26
C ASP A 117 9.68 8.56 18.35
N VAL A 118 10.70 7.82 18.80
CA VAL A 118 11.74 8.31 19.72
C VAL A 118 13.06 8.37 18.95
N GLY A 119 13.45 9.57 18.54
CA GLY A 119 14.59 9.78 17.66
C GLY A 119 14.33 9.25 16.25
N SER A 120 15.38 8.81 15.56
CA SER A 120 15.31 8.35 14.17
C SER A 120 15.28 6.83 14.01
N ARG A 121 15.40 6.07 15.11
CA ARG A 121 15.58 4.61 15.08
C ARG A 121 14.58 3.82 15.92
N LEU A 122 13.82 4.45 16.81
CA LEU A 122 12.86 3.76 17.67
C LEU A 122 11.45 4.22 17.35
N HIS A 123 10.59 3.25 17.01
CA HIS A 123 9.20 3.46 16.67
C HIS A 123 8.30 2.67 17.61
N PHE A 124 7.35 3.34 18.24
CA PHE A 124 6.40 2.71 19.14
C PHE A 124 5.03 2.68 18.49
N ASN A 125 4.36 1.55 18.57
CA ASN A 125 3.01 1.34 18.08
C ASN A 125 2.16 0.77 19.22
N ALA A 126 0.93 1.25 19.31
CA ALA A 126 -0.07 0.70 20.21
C ALA A 126 -1.39 0.57 19.44
N ALA A 127 -2.07 -0.55 19.58
CA ALA A 127 -3.40 -0.78 19.05
C ALA A 127 -4.28 -1.32 20.18
N HIS A 128 -5.53 -0.88 20.25
CA HIS A 128 -6.46 -1.31 21.28
C HIS A 128 -7.90 -1.36 20.74
N ASP A 129 -8.53 -2.51 20.93
CA ASP A 129 -9.95 -2.74 20.75
C ASP A 129 -10.67 -2.54 22.09
N VAL A 130 -11.47 -1.48 22.17
CA VAL A 130 -12.10 -1.03 23.42
C VAL A 130 -13.15 -2.03 23.90
N LYS A 131 -13.94 -2.62 23.00
CA LYS A 131 -15.01 -3.55 23.37
C LYS A 131 -14.46 -4.90 23.77
N ALA A 132 -13.45 -5.41 23.06
CA ALA A 132 -12.79 -6.66 23.41
C ALA A 132 -11.86 -6.53 24.63
N GLN A 133 -11.54 -5.30 25.05
CA GLN A 133 -10.53 -5.02 26.08
C GLN A 133 -9.17 -5.65 25.76
N GLN A 134 -8.87 -5.77 24.48
CA GLN A 134 -7.66 -6.42 23.97
C GLN A 134 -6.90 -5.47 23.06
N GLY A 135 -5.59 -5.59 23.03
CA GLY A 135 -4.72 -4.73 22.24
C GLY A 135 -3.34 -5.32 22.08
N GLU A 136 -2.49 -4.57 21.42
CA GLU A 136 -1.09 -4.90 21.19
C GLU A 136 -0.25 -3.64 21.32
N VAL A 137 0.88 -3.75 22.00
CA VAL A 137 1.93 -2.74 22.00
C VAL A 137 3.16 -3.34 21.34
N ALA A 138 3.81 -2.55 20.48
CA ALA A 138 4.99 -2.96 19.76
C ALA A 138 6.05 -1.85 19.75
N MET A 139 7.31 -2.24 19.87
CA MET A 139 8.48 -1.39 19.71
C MET A 139 9.29 -1.92 18.54
N VAL A 140 9.65 -1.05 17.59
CA VAL A 140 10.51 -1.37 16.45
C VAL A 140 11.77 -0.51 16.53
N ALA A 141 12.93 -1.17 16.53
CA ALA A 141 14.24 -0.55 16.54
C ALA A 141 14.95 -0.80 15.20
N ASP A 142 15.35 0.27 14.51
CA ASP A 142 16.23 0.22 13.35
C ASP A 142 17.69 0.05 13.84
N LEU A 143 18.25 -1.14 13.62
CA LEU A 143 19.56 -1.51 14.17
C LEU A 143 20.71 -1.05 13.27
N ALA A 144 20.65 -1.41 11.98
CA ALA A 144 21.70 -1.15 11.01
C ALA A 144 21.17 -1.22 9.57
N ASP A 145 21.82 -0.49 8.67
CA ASP A 145 21.62 -0.65 7.24
C ASP A 145 22.45 -1.81 6.66
N PRO A 146 21.97 -2.50 5.63
CA PRO A 146 20.64 -2.34 5.03
C PRO A 146 19.58 -3.11 5.83
N GLY A 147 18.50 -2.46 6.25
CA GLY A 147 17.24 -3.13 6.61
C GLY A 147 17.23 -4.06 7.85
N TYR A 148 18.19 -3.97 8.77
CA TYR A 148 18.14 -4.71 10.03
C TYR A 148 17.23 -4.00 11.03
N LYS A 149 16.19 -4.70 11.50
CA LYS A 149 15.24 -4.17 12.48
C LYS A 149 14.99 -5.20 13.57
N PHE A 150 14.77 -4.74 14.79
CA PHE A 150 14.30 -5.56 15.90
C PHE A 150 12.93 -5.08 16.33
N GLU A 151 11.97 -5.99 16.46
CA GLU A 151 10.60 -5.70 16.84
C GLU A 151 10.24 -6.52 18.08
N LEU A 152 9.76 -5.85 19.12
CA LEU A 152 9.26 -6.45 20.34
C LEU A 152 7.79 -6.10 20.48
N SER A 153 6.88 -7.09 20.44
CA SER A 153 5.45 -6.86 20.61
C SER A 153 4.83 -7.69 21.73
N SER A 154 3.76 -7.18 22.32
CA SER A 154 3.06 -7.80 23.46
C SER A 154 1.57 -7.49 23.39
N ALA A 155 0.74 -8.49 23.72
CA ALA A 155 -0.69 -8.28 23.93
C ALA A 155 -0.95 -7.37 25.15
N VAL A 156 -2.11 -6.72 25.16
CA VAL A 156 -2.64 -5.90 26.26
C VAL A 156 -4.08 -6.35 26.52
N PRO A 157 -4.44 -6.86 27.72
CA PRO A 157 -3.57 -7.08 28.87
C PRO A 157 -2.43 -8.06 28.57
N ALA A 158 -1.32 -7.94 29.28
CA ALA A 158 -0.15 -8.78 29.06
C ALA A 158 -0.49 -10.24 29.35
N ILE A 159 -0.51 -11.06 28.31
CA ILE A 159 -0.72 -12.50 28.37
C ILE A 159 0.55 -13.13 27.80
N GLY A 160 1.30 -13.85 28.64
CA GLY A 160 2.55 -14.51 28.25
C GLY A 160 3.76 -13.57 28.06
N PHE A 161 4.83 -14.12 27.50
CA PHE A 161 6.02 -13.35 27.13
C PHE A 161 5.82 -12.59 25.81
N PRO A 162 6.49 -11.43 25.65
CA PRO A 162 6.42 -10.67 24.41
C PRO A 162 7.08 -11.43 23.25
N LYS A 163 6.54 -11.22 22.06
CA LYS A 163 7.10 -11.70 20.80
C LYS A 163 8.29 -10.85 20.41
N ALA A 164 9.45 -11.47 20.18
CA ALA A 164 10.65 -10.81 19.71
C ALA A 164 10.95 -11.22 18.26
N THR A 165 11.10 -10.26 17.35
CA THR A 165 11.34 -10.49 15.93
C THR A 165 12.56 -9.73 15.45
N LEU A 166 13.54 -10.43 14.88
CA LEU A 166 14.68 -9.85 14.18
C LEU A 166 14.46 -9.94 12.67
N LYS A 167 14.39 -8.78 12.01
CA LYS A 167 14.26 -8.63 10.56
C LYS A 167 15.61 -8.26 9.96
N PHE A 168 15.93 -8.82 8.80
CA PHE A 168 17.13 -8.56 8.02
C PHE A 168 16.80 -8.61 6.51
N PRO A 169 17.66 -8.11 5.60
CA PRO A 169 17.33 -8.00 4.17
C PRO A 169 16.84 -9.28 3.51
N ALA A 170 17.39 -10.41 3.94
CA ALA A 170 17.10 -11.71 3.39
C ALA A 170 15.98 -12.43 4.15
N GLY A 171 15.39 -11.86 5.21
CA GLY A 171 14.46 -12.64 6.03
C GLY A 171 14.09 -12.06 7.39
N GLU A 172 13.42 -12.88 8.19
CA GLU A 172 13.08 -12.56 9.56
C GLU A 172 13.09 -13.81 10.44
N VAL A 173 13.38 -13.64 11.72
CA VAL A 173 13.26 -14.69 12.74
C VAL A 173 12.46 -14.12 13.90
N SER A 174 11.46 -14.83 14.37
CA SER A 174 10.64 -14.45 15.51
C SER A 174 10.60 -15.55 16.57
N LEU A 175 10.61 -15.13 17.82
CA LEU A 175 10.49 -15.96 19.00
C LEU A 175 9.22 -15.53 19.73
N GLU A 176 8.33 -16.48 20.00
CA GLU A 176 7.04 -16.24 20.63
C GLU A 176 6.72 -17.39 21.59
N GLU A 177 6.23 -17.09 22.79
CA GLU A 177 5.71 -18.13 23.68
C GLU A 177 4.30 -18.49 23.22
N LYS A 178 4.06 -19.78 22.95
CA LYS A 178 2.72 -20.29 22.66
C LYS A 178 2.23 -21.15 23.81
N GLU A 179 0.96 -20.98 24.14
CA GLU A 179 0.23 -21.85 25.04
C GLU A 179 -0.63 -22.78 24.19
N ASP A 180 -0.19 -24.04 24.05
CA ASP A 180 -0.99 -25.09 23.40
C ASP A 180 -1.83 -25.81 24.46
N GLU A 181 -3.07 -26.14 24.11
CA GLU A 181 -4.06 -26.76 25.01
C GLU A 181 -3.60 -28.11 25.59
N GLU A 182 -2.62 -28.76 24.96
CA GLU A 182 -2.08 -30.08 25.35
C GLU A 182 -0.64 -30.04 25.92
N VAL A 183 0.15 -28.99 25.65
CA VAL A 183 1.55 -28.90 26.11
C VAL A 183 1.82 -27.58 26.83
N LYS A 184 2.27 -27.72 28.07
CA LYS A 184 2.71 -26.63 28.95
C LYS A 184 3.74 -25.74 28.24
N LYS A 185 3.37 -24.50 27.90
CA LYS A 185 4.21 -23.36 27.48
C LYS A 185 5.48 -23.77 26.70
N MET A 186 5.40 -23.80 25.37
CA MET A 186 6.56 -24.01 24.50
C MET A 186 6.96 -22.70 23.80
N LEU A 187 8.28 -22.48 23.70
CA LEU A 187 8.83 -21.37 22.92
C LEU A 187 8.81 -21.74 21.44
N SER A 188 7.99 -21.05 20.64
CA SER A 188 7.91 -21.20 19.19
C SER A 188 8.96 -20.31 18.52
N VAL A 189 9.79 -20.91 17.68
CA VAL A 189 10.73 -20.20 16.81
C VAL A 189 10.16 -20.23 15.39
N ASN A 190 9.95 -19.07 14.79
CA ASN A 190 9.51 -18.96 13.41
C ASN A 190 10.56 -18.20 12.60
N GLY A 191 10.78 -18.59 11.35
CA GLY A 191 11.79 -17.97 10.51
C GLY A 191 11.39 -17.94 9.04
N ILE A 192 11.74 -16.89 8.33
CA ILE A 192 11.60 -16.76 6.89
C ILE A 192 12.96 -16.34 6.33
N LEU A 193 13.43 -17.03 5.30
CA LEU A 193 14.62 -16.69 4.55
C LEU A 193 14.27 -16.67 3.06
N GLN A 194 14.69 -15.63 2.34
CA GLN A 194 14.52 -15.48 0.91
C GLN A 194 15.85 -15.15 0.25
N HIS A 195 16.17 -15.83 -0.86
CA HIS A 195 17.40 -15.62 -1.59
C HIS A 195 17.18 -15.77 -3.10
N GLN A 196 17.92 -15.00 -3.91
CA GLN A 196 17.92 -15.15 -5.36
C GLN A 196 18.90 -16.24 -5.73
N ILE A 197 18.44 -17.31 -6.39
CA ILE A 197 19.24 -18.46 -6.80
C ILE A 197 18.78 -18.87 -8.20
N LEU A 198 19.73 -19.11 -9.12
CA LEU A 198 19.46 -19.67 -10.45
C LEU A 198 18.32 -18.95 -11.22
N ASN A 199 18.37 -17.61 -11.28
CA ASN A 199 17.34 -16.76 -11.92
C ASN A 199 15.92 -16.92 -11.34
N GLY A 200 15.81 -17.48 -10.14
CA GLY A 200 14.58 -17.62 -9.38
C GLY A 200 14.73 -17.17 -7.93
N VAL A 201 13.59 -17.11 -7.22
CA VAL A 201 13.53 -16.76 -5.80
C VAL A 201 13.33 -18.03 -5.01
N PHE A 202 14.30 -18.38 -4.18
CA PHE A 202 14.14 -19.39 -3.14
C PHE A 202 13.61 -18.73 -1.87
N SER A 203 12.65 -19.36 -1.20
CA SER A 203 12.14 -18.94 0.09
C SER A 203 11.95 -20.15 1.00
N ALA A 204 12.60 -20.14 2.16
CA ALA A 204 12.36 -21.08 3.25
C ALA A 204 11.53 -20.38 4.34
N GLN A 205 10.50 -21.05 4.84
CA GLN A 205 9.67 -20.58 5.94
C GLN A 205 9.54 -21.72 6.94
N PHE A 206 10.01 -21.51 8.15
CA PHE A 206 9.78 -22.38 9.29
C PHE A 206 8.72 -21.72 10.18
N LYS A 207 7.62 -22.42 10.43
CA LYS A 207 6.56 -21.91 11.29
C LYS A 207 5.89 -23.07 12.02
N ASP A 208 5.80 -23.00 13.34
CA ASP A 208 5.06 -23.98 14.15
C ASP A 208 5.43 -25.43 13.79
N ASP A 209 6.74 -25.72 13.79
CA ASP A 209 7.30 -27.03 13.45
C ASP A 209 7.06 -27.51 12.00
N ASP A 210 6.55 -26.63 11.13
CA ASP A 210 6.40 -26.88 9.69
C ASP A 210 7.48 -26.15 8.89
N LEU A 211 8.29 -26.89 8.12
CA LEU A 211 9.22 -26.32 7.14
C LEU A 211 8.57 -26.26 5.75
N LYS A 212 8.38 -25.04 5.24
CA LYS A 212 7.88 -24.75 3.89
C LYS A 212 9.00 -24.16 3.05
N LEU A 213 9.49 -24.94 2.09
CA LEU A 213 10.42 -24.47 1.07
C LEU A 213 9.66 -24.14 -0.20
N ARG A 214 10.01 -23.03 -0.86
CA ARG A 214 9.41 -22.62 -2.12
C ARG A 214 10.47 -22.07 -3.06
N TYR A 215 10.45 -22.53 -4.29
CA TYR A 215 11.28 -21.99 -5.37
C TYR A 215 10.39 -21.40 -6.46
N LEU A 216 10.64 -20.16 -6.85
CA LEU A 216 9.87 -19.44 -7.85
C LEU A 216 10.77 -19.01 -9.02
N TYR A 217 10.53 -19.58 -10.19
CA TYR A 217 11.20 -19.22 -11.43
C TYR A 217 10.25 -18.49 -12.36
N LYS A 218 10.72 -17.39 -12.97
CA LYS A 218 9.96 -16.60 -13.93
C LYS A 218 10.79 -16.43 -15.20
N VAL A 219 10.19 -16.68 -16.36
CA VAL A 219 10.78 -16.47 -17.68
C VAL A 219 9.99 -15.41 -18.42
N GLY A 220 10.70 -14.51 -19.11
CA GLY A 220 10.11 -13.41 -19.87
C GLY A 220 10.05 -12.07 -19.11
N ASP A 221 10.84 -11.92 -18.04
CA ASP A 221 11.01 -10.67 -17.29
C ASP A 221 12.32 -9.98 -17.70
N GLU A 222 12.43 -9.58 -18.97
CA GLU A 222 13.50 -8.69 -19.41
C GLU A 222 13.05 -7.23 -19.15
N GLY A 223 13.62 -6.60 -18.13
CA GLY A 223 13.76 -5.13 -18.07
C GLY A 223 12.48 -4.30 -17.95
N GLY A 224 11.54 -4.68 -17.08
CA GLY A 224 10.58 -3.71 -16.50
C GLY A 224 9.50 -3.13 -17.43
N ASN A 225 9.40 -3.56 -18.69
CA ASN A 225 8.30 -3.18 -19.57
C ASN A 225 7.58 -4.42 -20.12
N ALA A 226 6.54 -4.85 -19.39
CA ALA A 226 5.81 -6.10 -19.58
C ALA A 226 4.94 -6.20 -20.85
N LYS A 227 5.17 -5.37 -21.88
CA LYS A 227 4.37 -5.34 -23.12
C LYS A 227 4.98 -6.10 -24.31
N SER A 228 6.20 -6.61 -24.22
CA SER A 228 6.92 -7.16 -25.39
C SER A 228 7.29 -8.64 -25.33
N ALA A 229 7.05 -9.35 -24.23
CA ALA A 229 7.41 -10.77 -24.14
C ALA A 229 6.24 -11.65 -24.64
N PRO A 230 6.35 -12.34 -25.79
CA PRO A 230 5.27 -13.14 -26.39
C PRO A 230 4.87 -14.36 -25.54
N MET A 231 5.70 -14.74 -24.56
CA MET A 231 5.40 -15.79 -23.59
C MET A 231 5.90 -15.38 -22.20
N LYS A 232 5.03 -15.51 -21.19
CA LYS A 232 5.43 -15.43 -19.79
C LYS A 232 5.18 -16.78 -19.12
N LEU A 233 6.21 -17.33 -18.49
CA LEU A 233 6.13 -18.58 -17.74
C LEU A 233 6.49 -18.34 -16.28
N LYS A 234 5.63 -18.78 -15.38
CA LYS A 234 5.90 -18.81 -13.93
C LYS A 234 5.85 -20.26 -13.47
N VAL A 235 6.96 -20.78 -12.97
CA VAL A 235 7.06 -22.11 -12.38
C VAL A 235 7.34 -21.95 -10.89
N GLN A 236 6.52 -22.57 -10.05
CA GLN A 236 6.64 -22.52 -8.60
C GLN A 236 6.68 -23.95 -8.06
N PHE A 237 7.74 -24.29 -7.33
CA PHE A 237 7.84 -25.52 -6.55
C PHE A 237 7.65 -25.18 -5.08
N MET A 238 6.94 -26.03 -4.35
CA MET A 238 6.68 -25.89 -2.91
C MET A 238 6.84 -27.26 -2.26
N LEU A 239 7.70 -27.36 -1.26
CA LEU A 239 7.88 -28.54 -0.43
C LEU A 239 7.45 -28.18 0.98
N GLN A 240 6.49 -28.92 1.53
CA GLN A 240 6.11 -28.84 2.94
C GLN A 240 6.61 -30.09 3.64
N VAL A 241 7.40 -29.91 4.70
CA VAL A 241 7.95 -30.98 5.53
C VAL A 241 7.50 -30.72 6.97
N PRO A 242 6.58 -31.52 7.50
CA PRO A 242 6.30 -31.55 8.93
C PRO A 242 7.54 -32.02 9.70
N GLN A 243 7.85 -31.40 10.84
CA GLN A 243 9.00 -31.79 11.66
C GLN A 243 8.87 -33.19 12.26
N ASP A 244 7.66 -33.60 12.64
CA ASP A 244 7.43 -34.87 13.33
C ASP A 244 7.42 -36.08 12.40
N ASP A 245 7.11 -35.89 11.12
CA ASP A 245 7.07 -36.96 10.13
C ASP A 245 7.51 -36.50 8.73
N ILE A 246 8.76 -36.81 8.42
CA ILE A 246 9.37 -36.53 7.11
C ILE A 246 8.69 -37.34 5.99
N HIS A 247 8.10 -38.51 6.30
CA HIS A 247 7.38 -39.32 5.31
C HIS A 247 6.04 -38.68 4.88
N SER A 248 5.50 -37.78 5.70
CA SER A 248 4.32 -36.98 5.38
C SER A 248 4.64 -35.72 4.57
N SER A 249 5.86 -35.59 4.02
CA SER A 249 6.23 -34.46 3.20
C SER A 249 5.45 -34.40 1.87
N ALA A 250 5.03 -33.20 1.48
CA ALA A 250 4.25 -32.94 0.28
C ALA A 250 5.00 -32.01 -0.68
N LEU A 251 5.24 -32.48 -1.91
CA LEU A 251 5.77 -31.66 -3.00
C LEU A 251 4.61 -31.22 -3.90
N MET A 252 4.43 -29.90 -4.02
CA MET A 252 3.47 -29.27 -4.90
C MET A 252 4.22 -28.45 -5.95
N PHE A 253 3.72 -28.44 -7.18
CA PHE A 253 4.20 -27.53 -8.20
C PHE A 253 3.05 -26.84 -8.90
N ARG A 254 3.27 -25.58 -9.24
CA ARG A 254 2.31 -24.74 -9.97
C ARG A 254 3.00 -24.13 -11.18
N VAL A 255 2.42 -24.39 -12.34
CA VAL A 255 2.86 -23.78 -13.61
C VAL A 255 1.76 -22.83 -14.08
N LYS A 256 2.12 -21.58 -14.34
CA LYS A 256 1.24 -20.59 -14.96
C LYS A 256 1.88 -20.09 -16.23
N LYS A 257 1.22 -20.33 -17.37
CA LYS A 257 1.62 -19.83 -18.68
C LYS A 257 0.65 -18.73 -19.12
N ARG A 258 1.18 -17.60 -19.54
CA ARG A 258 0.41 -16.53 -20.18
C ARG A 258 0.91 -16.34 -21.61
N TRP A 259 -0.04 -16.26 -22.51
CA TRP A 259 0.16 -15.93 -23.91
C TRP A 259 -0.54 -14.60 -24.13
N ASP A 260 0.22 -13.58 -24.54
CA ASP A 260 -0.35 -12.34 -25.04
C ASP A 260 -0.42 -12.55 -26.58
N ILE A 261 -1.63 -12.65 -27.15
CA ILE A 261 -1.88 -12.80 -28.62
C ILE A 261 -1.92 -11.42 -29.25
#